data_AF-A0A519I3N1-F1
#
_entry.id   AF-A0A519I3N1-F1
#
_cell.length_a   1.000
_cell.length_b   1.000
_cell.length_c   1.000
_cell.angle_alpha   90.00
_cell.angle_beta   90.00
_cell.angle_gamma   90.00
#
_symmetry.space_group_name_H-M   'P 1'
#
loop_
_entity.id
_entity.type
_entity.pdbx_description
1 polymer ?
#
loop_
_entity_poly.entity_id
_entity_poly.type
_entity_poly.pdbx_seq_one_letter_code
_entity_poly.pdbx_strand_id
1 'polypeptide(L)'
;MSAQPQEFLGAAANDKDPQETREWLDALSAVIGEEGGDRAHFLLETLIDHARQAGIEVPFSANTAYVNTIPTDQEERFPGNIEIEERLRAYMRWNAMAMVVRANKHNPEDGGDLGGHISSFASLATMLGCGFNHFWHADDGEHGGDLLYIQGHSAPGIYARAFMEGRLTEEQLLNFRQEVDGKGLSSYPHPKLMPDFWQFPTVSMGLGPLMAIYQARFLKYLHARGIADTSKRKVWVFLGDGEMDEPESMGAIGLAAREKLDNLIFVVNCNLQRLDGPVRGNGKIIQELEGEFRGAGWNVIKLIWGGYWDPLLTRDKDGLLRKVMMETLDGDYQAYKANDGAFVRKNFFGKHEKLLELVAKMSDEDIWRLQRGGHDPQKVYAAYHKAVNTVGQPSVLLVKTVKGFGMGKIGEGKNTAHQTKKLQDDDIRAMRDRFNIPVSDEDLPKLPFYQPPEGSQELKYLHERRQALGGYLPKRRAKSEENLKVPELAAFQAVLDPTAEGREISTTQAYVRFLTTLLRDKELGPRTVPILVDEARTFGMEGLFRQIGIYNPKGQLYTPVDKDQVMYYREDKAGQILQEGINEAGGMASWIAAATSYSTNNRVMIPFYVYYSMFGFQRI
;
A
#
# COMPACT_ATOMS: atom_id res chain seq x y z
N MET A 1 45.32 -26.74 -11.85
CA MET A 1 45.60 -25.59 -10.97
C MET A 1 44.51 -24.55 -11.20
N SER A 2 43.40 -24.70 -10.48
CA SER A 2 42.21 -23.85 -10.56
C SER A 2 42.33 -22.71 -9.55
N ALA A 3 42.16 -21.47 -10.03
CA ALA A 3 42.28 -20.26 -9.24
C ALA A 3 41.20 -20.18 -8.14
N GLN A 4 41.62 -19.75 -6.96
CA GLN A 4 40.81 -19.61 -5.75
C GLN A 4 39.85 -18.40 -5.83
N PRO A 5 38.62 -18.50 -5.31
CA PRO A 5 37.83 -17.35 -4.85
C PRO A 5 38.17 -17.02 -3.39
N GLN A 6 38.47 -15.75 -3.11
CA GLN A 6 38.88 -15.25 -1.79
C GLN A 6 37.76 -14.41 -1.13
N GLU A 7 37.17 -15.01 -0.09
CA GLU A 7 36.69 -14.49 1.22
C GLU A 7 35.49 -13.52 1.37
N PHE A 8 34.42 -14.05 2.00
CA PHE A 8 33.23 -13.39 2.57
C PHE A 8 33.54 -12.69 3.92
N LEU A 9 34.24 -11.57 3.91
CA LEU A 9 34.70 -10.90 5.15
C LEU A 9 33.60 -10.08 5.84
N GLY A 10 32.85 -10.73 6.72
CA GLY A 10 32.11 -10.12 7.84
C GLY A 10 32.03 -11.12 9.00
N ALA A 11 31.83 -12.39 8.65
CA ALA A 11 32.10 -13.55 9.50
C ALA A 11 33.48 -14.19 9.21
N ALA A 12 33.98 -14.14 7.96
CA ALA A 12 35.22 -14.85 7.58
C ALA A 12 36.51 -14.33 8.24
N ALA A 13 36.53 -13.10 8.77
CA ALA A 13 37.72 -12.58 9.47
C ALA A 13 37.99 -13.33 10.79
N ASN A 14 36.99 -14.10 11.26
CA ASN A 14 37.01 -14.94 12.46
C ASN A 14 36.63 -16.40 12.15
N ASP A 15 36.60 -16.82 10.89
CA ASP A 15 36.31 -18.23 10.55
C ASP A 15 37.53 -19.08 10.91
N LYS A 16 37.37 -19.88 11.96
CA LYS A 16 38.45 -20.71 12.52
C LYS A 16 38.77 -21.91 11.63
N ASP A 17 37.81 -22.35 10.80
CA ASP A 17 37.98 -23.45 9.87
C ASP A 17 37.20 -23.19 8.55
N PRO A 18 37.82 -22.48 7.60
CA PRO A 18 37.20 -22.20 6.30
C PRO A 18 36.93 -23.45 5.46
N GLN A 19 37.59 -24.58 5.74
CA GLN A 19 37.33 -25.83 5.04
C GLN A 19 36.00 -26.42 5.51
N GLU A 20 35.80 -26.54 6.82
CA GLU A 20 34.54 -27.03 7.40
C GLU A 20 33.36 -26.16 6.93
N THR A 21 33.49 -24.83 6.99
CA THR A 21 32.44 -23.92 6.50
C THR A 21 32.11 -24.17 5.02
N ARG A 22 33.12 -24.46 4.19
CA ARG A 22 32.91 -24.78 2.77
C ARG A 22 32.19 -26.10 2.58
N GLU A 23 32.53 -27.13 3.35
CA GLU A 23 31.86 -28.43 3.29
C GLU A 23 30.37 -28.33 3.62
N TRP A 24 30.00 -27.51 4.63
CA TRP A 24 28.60 -27.22 4.93
C TRP A 24 27.87 -26.48 3.80
N LEU A 25 28.52 -25.49 3.18
CA LEU A 25 27.95 -24.74 2.05
C LEU A 25 27.78 -25.62 0.80
N ASP A 26 28.76 -26.49 0.52
CA ASP A 26 28.72 -27.43 -0.60
C ASP A 26 27.62 -28.47 -0.37
N ALA A 27 27.45 -28.98 0.86
CA ALA A 27 26.37 -29.90 1.21
C ALA A 27 24.98 -29.26 1.02
N LEU A 28 24.79 -28.02 1.49
CA LEU A 28 23.54 -27.30 1.27
C LEU A 28 23.29 -27.04 -0.22
N SER A 29 24.32 -26.66 -0.97
CA SER A 29 24.24 -26.41 -2.42
C SER A 29 23.87 -27.68 -3.19
N ALA A 30 24.41 -28.83 -2.80
CA ALA A 30 24.04 -30.13 -3.37
C ALA A 30 22.56 -30.46 -3.11
N VAL A 31 22.05 -30.24 -1.89
CA VAL A 31 20.62 -30.44 -1.59
C VAL A 31 19.74 -29.51 -2.43
N ILE A 32 20.11 -28.24 -2.56
CA ILE A 32 19.35 -27.28 -3.38
C ILE A 32 19.32 -27.73 -4.86
N GLY A 33 20.45 -28.24 -5.38
CA GLY A 33 20.56 -28.70 -6.75
C GLY A 33 19.79 -29.99 -7.05
N GLU A 34 19.81 -30.96 -6.12
CA GLU A 34 19.24 -32.30 -6.33
C GLU A 34 17.80 -32.45 -5.79
N GLU A 35 17.50 -31.89 -4.62
CA GLU A 35 16.20 -32.05 -3.93
C GLU A 35 15.36 -30.76 -3.90
N GLY A 36 15.95 -29.60 -4.20
CA GLY A 36 15.25 -28.32 -4.33
C GLY A 36 15.13 -27.50 -3.03
N GLY A 37 14.48 -26.34 -3.17
CA GLY A 37 14.41 -25.32 -2.11
C GLY A 37 13.64 -25.72 -0.86
N ASP A 38 12.52 -26.43 -1.01
CA ASP A 38 11.69 -26.85 0.13
C ASP A 38 12.45 -27.77 1.09
N ARG A 39 13.25 -28.69 0.53
CA ARG A 39 14.11 -29.57 1.32
C ARG A 39 15.20 -28.80 2.05
N ALA A 40 15.87 -27.90 1.35
CA ALA A 40 16.92 -27.07 1.93
C ALA A 40 16.35 -26.22 3.09
N HIS A 41 15.15 -25.67 2.93
CA HIS A 41 14.45 -24.93 3.99
C HIS A 41 14.18 -25.81 5.22
N PHE A 42 13.60 -27.00 5.02
CA PHE A 42 13.34 -27.96 6.10
C PHE A 42 14.62 -28.32 6.89
N LEU A 43 15.75 -28.55 6.19
CA LEU A 43 17.02 -28.85 6.84
C LEU A 43 17.53 -27.69 7.68
N LEU A 44 17.44 -26.45 7.17
CA LEU A 44 17.84 -25.26 7.91
C LEU A 44 17.01 -25.07 9.17
N GLU A 45 15.68 -25.24 9.10
CA GLU A 45 14.80 -25.18 10.28
C GLU A 45 15.19 -26.24 11.32
N THR A 46 15.42 -27.47 10.87
CA THR A 46 15.82 -28.58 11.74
C THR A 46 17.16 -28.31 12.43
N LEU A 47 18.15 -27.76 11.72
CA LEU A 47 19.45 -27.40 12.27
C LEU A 47 19.33 -26.27 13.30
N ILE A 48 18.51 -25.25 13.02
CA ILE A 48 18.25 -24.14 13.95
C ILE A 48 17.57 -24.65 15.23
N ASP A 49 16.56 -25.51 15.11
CA ASP A 49 15.88 -26.09 16.26
C ASP A 49 16.81 -26.98 17.09
N HIS A 50 17.68 -27.76 16.44
CA HIS A 50 18.70 -28.55 17.12
C HIS A 50 19.70 -27.65 17.88
N ALA A 51 20.16 -26.56 17.25
CA ALA A 51 21.04 -25.59 17.89
C ALA A 51 20.39 -24.95 19.13
N ARG A 52 19.10 -24.57 19.04
CA ARG A 52 18.33 -24.04 20.18
C ARG A 52 18.20 -25.04 21.32
N GLN A 53 17.91 -26.31 21.02
CA GLN A 53 17.85 -27.38 22.03
C GLN A 53 19.20 -27.61 22.72
N ALA A 54 20.30 -27.40 21.99
CA ALA A 54 21.65 -27.46 22.53
C ALA A 54 22.04 -26.20 23.34
N GLY A 55 21.14 -25.23 23.51
CA GLY A 55 21.40 -23.97 24.22
C GLY A 55 22.25 -22.97 23.44
N ILE A 56 22.43 -23.16 22.12
CA ILE A 56 23.15 -22.23 21.25
C ILE A 56 22.20 -21.11 20.87
N GLU A 57 22.60 -19.87 21.17
CA GLU A 57 21.88 -18.68 20.73
C GLU A 57 22.05 -18.52 19.21
N VAL A 58 20.98 -18.79 18.46
CA VAL A 58 20.93 -18.53 17.03
C VAL A 58 20.45 -17.09 16.82
N PRO A 59 21.28 -16.16 16.32
CA PRO A 59 20.87 -14.79 16.12
C PRO A 59 19.74 -14.74 15.10
N PHE A 60 18.57 -14.25 15.52
CA PHE A 60 17.46 -13.98 14.61
C PHE A 60 17.82 -12.80 13.71
N SER A 61 17.90 -13.03 12.41
CA SER A 61 17.93 -11.92 11.44
C SER A 61 16.57 -11.81 10.78
N ALA A 62 15.85 -10.73 11.09
CA ALA A 62 14.60 -10.40 10.42
C ALA A 62 14.83 -9.95 8.97
N ASN A 63 16.07 -9.61 8.61
CA ASN A 63 16.43 -8.91 7.39
C ASN A 63 17.07 -9.83 6.35
N THR A 64 16.82 -9.54 5.08
CA THR A 64 17.56 -10.14 3.96
C THR A 64 18.53 -9.12 3.36
N ALA A 65 19.42 -9.61 2.49
CA ALA A 65 20.32 -8.76 1.72
C ALA A 65 19.57 -7.58 1.05
N TYR A 66 20.23 -6.45 0.89
CA TYR A 66 19.64 -5.22 0.36
C TYR A 66 19.53 -5.23 -1.18
N VAL A 67 18.81 -6.23 -1.70
CA VAL A 67 18.54 -6.51 -3.11
C VAL A 67 17.05 -6.86 -3.31
N ASN A 68 16.63 -7.09 -4.55
CA ASN A 68 15.26 -7.49 -4.86
C ASN A 68 14.92 -8.84 -4.24
N THR A 69 13.70 -8.98 -3.72
CA THR A 69 13.20 -10.26 -3.19
C THR A 69 12.95 -11.29 -4.30
N ILE A 70 12.62 -10.85 -5.52
CA ILE A 70 12.41 -11.71 -6.68
C ILE A 70 13.69 -11.67 -7.51
N PRO A 71 14.40 -12.79 -7.69
CA PRO A 71 15.56 -12.87 -8.57
C PRO A 71 15.12 -12.84 -10.04
N THR A 72 16.00 -12.37 -10.93
CA THR A 72 15.69 -12.12 -12.34
C THR A 72 15.13 -13.34 -13.10
N ASP A 73 15.56 -14.54 -12.74
CA ASP A 73 15.11 -15.81 -13.32
C ASP A 73 13.72 -16.26 -12.87
N GLN A 74 13.16 -15.63 -11.82
CA GLN A 74 11.81 -15.88 -11.31
C GLN A 74 10.85 -14.72 -11.56
N GLU A 75 11.26 -13.72 -12.33
CA GLU A 75 10.40 -12.57 -12.65
C GLU A 75 9.34 -12.96 -13.67
N GLU A 76 8.08 -12.70 -13.32
CA GLU A 76 7.00 -12.80 -14.29
C GLU A 76 7.19 -11.76 -15.40
N ARG A 77 7.01 -12.19 -16.65
CA ARG A 77 7.28 -11.34 -17.81
C ARG A 77 6.22 -10.24 -17.91
N PHE A 78 6.66 -9.00 -18.13
CA PHE A 78 5.76 -7.88 -18.39
C PHE A 78 4.90 -8.15 -19.64
N PRO A 79 3.56 -8.10 -19.54
CA PRO A 79 2.66 -8.51 -20.62
C PRO A 79 2.31 -7.36 -21.58
N GLY A 80 2.60 -6.11 -21.20
CA GLY A 80 2.21 -4.92 -21.95
C GLY A 80 3.26 -4.41 -22.94
N ASN A 81 2.95 -3.27 -23.56
CA ASN A 81 3.91 -2.51 -24.37
C ASN A 81 4.58 -1.42 -23.51
N ILE A 82 5.84 -1.66 -23.12
CA ILE A 82 6.60 -0.76 -22.24
C ILE A 82 6.75 0.65 -22.84
N GLU A 83 6.96 0.76 -24.15
CA GLU A 83 7.18 2.03 -24.84
C GLU A 83 5.91 2.89 -24.80
N ILE A 84 4.75 2.33 -25.19
CA ILE A 84 3.47 3.03 -25.12
C ILE A 84 3.14 3.43 -23.68
N GLU A 85 3.35 2.52 -22.72
CA GLU A 85 3.08 2.82 -21.33
C GLU A 85 4.02 3.87 -20.74
N GLU A 86 5.26 3.95 -21.23
CA GLU A 86 6.19 5.02 -20.87
C GLU A 86 5.73 6.38 -21.40
N ARG A 87 5.24 6.43 -22.64
CA ARG A 87 4.61 7.64 -23.22
C ARG A 87 3.41 8.08 -22.39
N LEU A 88 2.50 7.17 -22.05
CA LEU A 88 1.34 7.48 -21.21
C LEU A 88 1.76 8.01 -19.83
N ARG A 89 2.75 7.39 -19.18
CA ARG A 89 3.28 7.86 -17.90
C ARG A 89 3.94 9.25 -18.02
N ALA A 90 4.65 9.51 -19.11
CA ALA A 90 5.23 10.82 -19.40
C ALA A 90 4.14 11.91 -19.50
N TYR A 91 3.05 11.63 -20.22
CA TYR A 91 1.91 12.55 -20.33
C TYR A 91 1.23 12.80 -18.97
N MET A 92 1.06 11.75 -18.16
CA MET A 92 0.54 11.90 -16.80
C MET A 92 1.44 12.80 -15.93
N ARG A 93 2.77 12.63 -16.02
CA ARG A 93 3.75 13.47 -15.29
C ARG A 93 3.68 14.93 -15.73
N TRP A 94 3.59 15.16 -17.04
CA TRP A 94 3.45 16.50 -17.60
C TRP A 94 2.16 17.18 -17.11
N ASN A 95 1.01 16.53 -17.26
CA ASN A 95 -0.27 17.09 -16.87
C ASN A 95 -0.38 17.35 -15.36
N ALA A 96 0.16 16.45 -14.53
CA ALA A 96 0.23 16.66 -13.08
C ALA A 96 1.09 17.88 -12.72
N MET A 97 2.26 18.04 -13.36
CA MET A 97 3.11 19.21 -13.17
C MET A 97 2.42 20.49 -13.65
N ALA A 98 1.88 20.49 -14.87
CA ALA A 98 1.24 21.66 -15.47
C ALA A 98 0.06 22.15 -14.62
N MET A 99 -0.75 21.23 -14.08
CA MET A 99 -1.87 21.55 -13.21
C MET A 99 -1.42 22.26 -11.92
N VAL A 100 -0.40 21.72 -11.25
CA VAL A 100 0.13 22.34 -10.02
C VAL A 100 0.78 23.68 -10.33
N VAL A 101 1.63 23.77 -11.36
CA VAL A 101 2.29 25.04 -11.72
C VAL A 101 1.27 26.10 -12.10
N ARG A 102 0.24 25.76 -12.89
CA ARG A 102 -0.84 26.70 -13.25
C ARG A 102 -1.60 27.17 -12.02
N ALA A 103 -1.98 26.26 -11.11
CA ALA A 103 -2.61 26.62 -9.83
C ALA A 103 -1.78 27.64 -9.03
N ASN A 104 -0.45 27.53 -9.07
CA ASN A 104 0.47 28.41 -8.33
C ASN A 104 0.91 29.65 -9.14
N LYS A 105 0.46 29.80 -10.40
CA LYS A 105 0.54 31.05 -11.19
C LYS A 105 -0.67 31.95 -10.98
N HIS A 106 -1.76 31.43 -10.42
CA HIS A 106 -2.87 32.28 -9.95
C HIS A 106 -2.40 33.14 -8.77
N ASN A 107 -2.89 34.37 -8.72
CA ASN A 107 -2.71 35.28 -7.59
C ASN A 107 -4.06 35.45 -6.88
N PRO A 108 -4.39 34.60 -5.88
CA PRO A 108 -5.57 34.76 -5.06
C PRO A 108 -5.68 36.18 -4.46
N GLU A 109 -6.90 36.68 -4.31
CA GLU A 109 -7.15 38.03 -3.74
C GLU A 109 -6.62 38.18 -2.31
N ASP A 110 -6.55 37.08 -1.55
CA ASP A 110 -6.01 37.04 -0.20
C ASP A 110 -4.47 36.98 -0.14
N GLY A 111 -3.80 37.00 -1.31
CA GLY A 111 -2.34 36.91 -1.43
C GLY A 111 -1.77 35.53 -1.10
N GLY A 112 -2.63 34.52 -0.94
CA GLY A 112 -2.25 33.15 -0.63
C GLY A 112 -1.71 32.37 -1.83
N ASP A 113 -1.46 31.08 -1.61
CA ASP A 113 -1.05 30.14 -2.65
C ASP A 113 -1.87 28.86 -2.52
N LEU A 114 -2.45 28.41 -3.64
CA LEU A 114 -3.24 27.18 -3.69
C LEU A 114 -2.43 25.94 -3.32
N GLY A 115 -1.11 25.93 -3.55
CA GLY A 115 -0.26 24.80 -3.24
C GLY A 115 -0.41 23.62 -4.19
N GLY A 116 0.01 22.44 -3.75
CA GLY A 116 0.03 21.22 -4.56
C GLY A 116 1.41 20.56 -4.59
N HIS A 117 1.47 19.28 -4.97
CA HIS A 117 2.69 18.49 -4.94
C HIS A 117 2.94 17.83 -6.29
N ILE A 118 4.16 17.98 -6.81
CA ILE A 118 4.59 17.37 -8.09
C ILE A 118 5.42 16.12 -7.81
N SER A 119 6.34 16.22 -6.84
CA SER A 119 7.42 15.24 -6.62
C SER A 119 6.94 13.87 -6.14
N SER A 120 5.88 13.81 -5.35
CA SER A 120 5.36 12.56 -4.83
C SER A 120 4.73 11.70 -5.93
N PHE A 121 3.82 12.26 -6.74
CA PHE A 121 3.29 11.51 -7.89
C PHE A 121 4.41 11.10 -8.85
N ALA A 122 5.41 11.97 -9.06
CA ALA A 122 6.54 11.64 -9.90
C ALA A 122 7.29 10.38 -9.42
N SER A 123 7.38 10.14 -8.11
CA SER A 123 7.96 8.90 -7.59
C SER A 123 7.04 7.66 -7.74
N LEU A 124 5.72 7.86 -7.86
CA LEU A 124 4.72 6.80 -7.93
C LEU A 124 4.25 6.43 -9.35
N ALA A 125 4.53 7.26 -10.36
CA ALA A 125 3.85 7.13 -11.66
C ALA A 125 4.07 5.76 -12.35
N THR A 126 5.22 5.11 -12.14
CA THR A 126 5.47 3.75 -12.67
C THR A 126 4.61 2.70 -11.98
N MET A 127 4.53 2.75 -10.65
CA MET A 127 3.68 1.88 -9.82
C MET A 127 2.18 2.08 -10.10
N LEU A 128 1.73 3.33 -10.20
CA LEU A 128 0.34 3.65 -10.53
C LEU A 128 -0.01 3.23 -11.96
N GLY A 129 0.87 3.52 -12.93
CA GLY A 129 0.69 3.12 -14.32
C GLY A 129 0.57 1.60 -14.47
N CYS A 130 1.46 0.84 -13.84
CA CYS A 130 1.41 -0.62 -13.84
C CYS A 130 0.09 -1.15 -13.26
N GLY A 131 -0.32 -0.64 -12.09
CA GLY A 131 -1.58 -1.01 -11.46
C GLY A 131 -2.80 -0.77 -12.36
N PHE A 132 -2.91 0.42 -12.94
CA PHE A 132 -4.03 0.75 -13.82
C PHE A 132 -4.03 -0.05 -15.13
N ASN A 133 -2.88 -0.44 -15.64
CA ASN A 133 -2.81 -1.12 -16.94
C ASN A 133 -2.98 -2.64 -16.83
N HIS A 134 -2.64 -3.23 -15.68
CA HIS A 134 -2.52 -4.70 -15.56
C HIS A 134 -3.20 -5.34 -14.36
N PHE A 135 -3.58 -4.58 -13.31
CA PHE A 135 -4.01 -5.19 -12.05
C PHE A 135 -5.36 -4.70 -11.54
N TRP A 136 -5.67 -3.40 -11.63
CA TRP A 136 -6.82 -2.86 -10.90
C TRP A 136 -8.12 -3.00 -11.66
N HIS A 137 -8.97 -3.88 -11.18
CA HIS A 137 -10.30 -4.08 -11.73
C HIS A 137 -11.26 -3.01 -11.22
N ALA A 138 -12.05 -2.42 -12.11
CA ALA A 138 -13.22 -1.65 -11.73
C ALA A 138 -14.39 -2.60 -11.41
N ASP A 139 -15.49 -2.02 -10.93
CA ASP A 139 -16.73 -2.76 -10.70
C ASP A 139 -17.49 -2.93 -12.03
N ASP A 140 -17.45 -4.14 -12.58
CA ASP A 140 -18.15 -4.58 -13.79
C ASP A 140 -19.34 -5.52 -13.50
N GLY A 141 -19.69 -5.69 -12.23
CA GLY A 141 -20.72 -6.62 -11.77
C GLY A 141 -20.22 -8.03 -11.44
N GLU A 142 -19.07 -8.47 -11.98
CA GLU A 142 -18.50 -9.79 -11.69
C GLU A 142 -17.30 -9.74 -10.72
N HIS A 143 -16.44 -8.72 -10.85
CA HIS A 143 -15.28 -8.56 -9.97
C HIS A 143 -15.61 -7.77 -8.69
N GLY A 144 -16.56 -6.83 -8.77
CA GLY A 144 -16.90 -5.91 -7.67
C GLY A 144 -15.88 -4.80 -7.42
N GLY A 145 -14.79 -4.75 -8.19
CA GLY A 145 -13.78 -3.68 -8.20
C GLY A 145 -12.79 -3.67 -7.03
N ASP A 146 -11.52 -3.39 -7.32
CA ASP A 146 -10.47 -3.21 -6.32
C ASP A 146 -10.60 -1.87 -5.59
N LEU A 147 -10.10 -1.83 -4.35
CA LEU A 147 -10.18 -0.67 -3.48
C LEU A 147 -8.83 0.03 -3.38
N LEU A 148 -8.75 1.27 -3.87
CA LEU A 148 -7.49 2.01 -3.97
C LEU A 148 -7.41 3.13 -2.92
N TYR A 149 -6.62 2.91 -1.87
CA TYR A 149 -6.22 3.93 -0.91
C TYR A 149 -5.02 4.68 -1.49
N ILE A 150 -5.32 5.66 -2.35
CA ILE A 150 -4.30 6.48 -3.03
C ILE A 150 -3.66 7.44 -2.06
N GLN A 151 -2.32 7.55 -2.07
CA GLN A 151 -1.60 8.54 -1.29
C GLN A 151 -2.08 9.95 -1.62
N GLY A 152 -2.62 10.69 -0.63
CA GLY A 152 -3.42 11.88 -0.89
C GLY A 152 -2.72 12.93 -1.74
N HIS A 153 -1.45 13.22 -1.43
CA HIS A 153 -0.65 14.21 -2.15
C HIS A 153 -0.23 13.80 -3.57
N SER A 154 -0.57 12.58 -4.02
CA SER A 154 -0.39 12.11 -5.41
C SER A 154 -1.63 12.33 -6.29
N ALA A 155 -2.71 12.92 -5.75
CA ALA A 155 -3.95 13.22 -6.45
C ALA A 155 -3.77 13.91 -7.83
N PRO A 156 -2.83 14.86 -8.03
CA PRO A 156 -2.56 15.43 -9.35
C PRO A 156 -2.32 14.41 -10.46
N GLY A 157 -1.65 13.30 -10.16
CA GLY A 157 -1.42 12.23 -11.13
C GLY A 157 -2.66 11.43 -11.50
N ILE A 158 -3.58 11.25 -10.55
CA ILE A 158 -4.86 10.57 -10.79
C ILE A 158 -5.78 11.45 -11.63
N TYR A 159 -5.82 12.77 -11.37
CA TYR A 159 -6.55 13.70 -12.21
C TYR A 159 -5.96 13.80 -13.62
N ALA A 160 -4.62 13.83 -13.74
CA ALA A 160 -3.94 13.80 -15.03
C ALA A 160 -4.32 12.58 -15.87
N ARG A 161 -4.38 11.39 -15.23
CA ARG A 161 -4.86 10.18 -15.91
C ARG A 161 -6.34 10.28 -16.27
N ALA A 162 -7.18 10.69 -15.34
CA ALA A 162 -8.63 10.80 -15.57
C ALA A 162 -8.97 11.80 -16.68
N PHE A 163 -8.19 12.88 -16.84
CA PHE A 163 -8.27 13.79 -17.98
C PHE A 163 -7.93 13.08 -19.30
N MET A 164 -6.82 12.33 -19.35
CA MET A 164 -6.44 11.55 -20.54
C MET A 164 -7.47 10.47 -20.89
N GLU A 165 -8.18 9.92 -19.89
CA GLU A 165 -9.29 8.97 -20.05
C GLU A 165 -10.62 9.67 -20.43
N GLY A 166 -10.64 10.99 -20.57
CA GLY A 166 -11.84 11.77 -20.90
C GLY A 166 -12.87 11.89 -19.78
N ARG A 167 -12.50 11.60 -18.53
CA ARG A 167 -13.39 11.66 -17.36
C ARG A 167 -13.38 13.01 -16.64
N LEU A 168 -12.34 13.80 -16.87
CA LEU A 168 -12.23 15.17 -16.38
C LEU A 168 -11.97 16.11 -17.54
N THR A 169 -12.50 17.33 -17.46
CA THR A 169 -12.31 18.37 -18.47
C THR A 169 -11.07 19.22 -18.16
N GLU A 170 -10.57 19.93 -19.17
CA GLU A 170 -9.50 20.92 -18.96
C GLU A 170 -9.94 22.03 -17.97
N GLU A 171 -11.21 22.48 -18.02
CA GLU A 171 -11.76 23.46 -17.07
C GLU A 171 -11.63 22.97 -15.62
N GLN A 172 -11.90 21.69 -15.36
CA GLN A 172 -11.73 21.14 -14.01
C GLN A 172 -10.26 21.13 -13.56
N LEU A 173 -9.33 20.79 -14.47
CA LEU A 173 -7.89 20.81 -14.16
C LEU A 173 -7.39 22.23 -13.90
N LEU A 174 -7.90 23.23 -14.63
CA LEU A 174 -7.62 24.65 -14.39
C LEU A 174 -8.12 25.12 -13.01
N ASN A 175 -9.24 24.55 -12.54
CA ASN A 175 -9.83 24.85 -11.24
C ASN A 175 -9.34 23.89 -10.12
N PHE A 176 -8.17 23.28 -10.27
CA PHE A 176 -7.56 22.48 -9.20
C PHE A 176 -7.39 23.31 -7.92
N ARG A 177 -7.90 22.78 -6.81
CA ARG A 177 -7.98 23.42 -5.48
C ARG A 177 -8.90 24.66 -5.39
N GLN A 178 -9.74 24.88 -6.39
CA GLN A 178 -10.73 25.97 -6.44
C GLN A 178 -12.13 25.38 -6.67
N GLU A 179 -12.74 24.86 -5.61
CA GLU A 179 -13.95 24.03 -5.71
C GLU A 179 -15.24 24.68 -5.20
N VAL A 180 -15.16 25.89 -4.62
CA VAL A 180 -16.31 26.60 -4.03
C VAL A 180 -17.45 26.79 -5.04
N ASP A 181 -17.11 27.11 -6.30
CA ASP A 181 -18.07 27.32 -7.38
C ASP A 181 -18.49 26.02 -8.11
N GLY A 182 -18.12 24.86 -7.57
CA GLY A 182 -18.56 23.54 -8.05
C GLY A 182 -17.87 23.03 -9.33
N LYS A 183 -16.90 23.77 -9.88
CA LYS A 183 -16.18 23.43 -11.12
C LYS A 183 -14.77 22.87 -10.89
N GLY A 184 -14.33 22.83 -9.64
CA GLY A 184 -12.97 22.48 -9.28
C GLY A 184 -12.71 21.02 -8.99
N LEU A 185 -11.45 20.75 -8.66
CA LEU A 185 -10.97 19.47 -8.17
C LEU A 185 -10.42 19.64 -6.76
N SER A 186 -10.82 18.75 -5.85
CA SER A 186 -10.32 18.76 -4.48
C SER A 186 -8.82 18.57 -4.43
N SER A 187 -8.18 19.11 -3.39
CA SER A 187 -6.75 18.98 -3.16
C SER A 187 -6.29 17.53 -3.01
N TYR A 188 -7.12 16.70 -2.37
CA TYR A 188 -6.85 15.31 -1.99
C TYR A 188 -8.12 14.44 -2.13
N PRO A 189 -8.03 13.11 -1.88
CA PRO A 189 -9.19 12.21 -1.89
C PRO A 189 -10.25 12.57 -0.86
N HIS A 190 -11.23 13.39 -1.24
CA HIS A 190 -12.33 13.81 -0.38
C HIS A 190 -13.68 13.37 -0.98
N PRO A 191 -14.21 12.20 -0.59
CA PRO A 191 -15.49 11.70 -1.12
C PRO A 191 -16.68 12.64 -0.85
N LYS A 192 -16.62 13.46 0.20
CA LYS A 192 -17.67 14.45 0.47
C LYS A 192 -17.71 15.58 -0.58
N LEU A 193 -16.54 15.96 -1.11
CA LEU A 193 -16.37 17.06 -2.05
C LEU A 193 -16.48 16.60 -3.50
N MET A 194 -16.03 15.37 -3.80
CA MET A 194 -16.15 14.73 -5.11
C MET A 194 -16.85 13.36 -5.00
N PRO A 195 -18.18 13.33 -4.78
CA PRO A 195 -18.92 12.13 -4.38
C PRO A 195 -19.01 11.02 -5.43
N ASP A 196 -18.71 11.32 -6.69
CA ASP A 196 -18.72 10.35 -7.79
C ASP A 196 -17.30 9.93 -8.24
N PHE A 197 -16.26 10.50 -7.63
CA PHE A 197 -14.87 10.25 -7.99
C PHE A 197 -14.08 9.55 -6.87
N TRP A 198 -13.85 10.22 -5.74
CA TRP A 198 -13.02 9.71 -4.66
C TRP A 198 -13.77 8.76 -3.73
N GLN A 199 -13.08 7.70 -3.26
CA GLN A 199 -13.67 6.68 -2.37
C GLN A 199 -13.15 6.74 -0.93
N PHE A 200 -11.84 6.90 -0.74
CA PHE A 200 -11.19 6.77 0.58
C PHE A 200 -10.34 7.99 0.90
N PRO A 201 -10.54 8.67 2.05
CA PRO A 201 -9.70 9.78 2.49
C PRO A 201 -8.40 9.29 3.12
N THR A 202 -7.27 9.82 2.65
CA THR A 202 -5.93 9.29 2.98
C THR A 202 -4.89 10.36 3.28
N VAL A 203 -5.23 11.65 3.20
CA VAL A 203 -4.23 12.72 3.36
C VAL A 203 -3.82 12.95 4.82
N SER A 204 -4.69 12.62 5.77
CA SER A 204 -4.29 12.44 7.17
C SER A 204 -3.53 11.11 7.24
N MET A 205 -2.21 11.21 7.28
CA MET A 205 -1.30 10.06 7.26
C MET A 205 -1.59 9.13 8.45
N GLY A 206 -1.33 7.83 8.29
CA GLY A 206 -1.63 6.81 9.30
C GLY A 206 -3.06 6.29 9.27
N LEU A 207 -4.07 7.10 8.92
CA LEU A 207 -5.46 6.63 8.86
C LEU A 207 -5.71 5.68 7.67
N GLY A 208 -5.09 5.95 6.52
CA GLY A 208 -5.19 5.12 5.32
C GLY A 208 -4.84 3.65 5.56
N PRO A 209 -3.62 3.31 6.04
CA PRO A 209 -3.21 1.93 6.31
C PRO A 209 -4.10 1.24 7.36
N LEU A 210 -4.45 1.93 8.45
CA LEU A 210 -5.35 1.40 9.46
C LEU A 210 -6.72 1.05 8.85
N MET A 211 -7.39 2.01 8.21
CA MET A 211 -8.69 1.80 7.59
C MET A 211 -8.67 0.70 6.54
N ALA A 212 -7.60 0.58 5.77
CA ALA A 212 -7.48 -0.43 4.73
C ALA A 212 -7.35 -1.86 5.28
N ILE A 213 -6.66 -2.06 6.41
CA ILE A 213 -6.62 -3.37 7.09
C ILE A 213 -8.03 -3.83 7.44
N TYR A 214 -8.81 -2.95 8.08
CA TYR A 214 -10.18 -3.26 8.48
C TYR A 214 -11.14 -3.33 7.29
N GLN A 215 -10.88 -2.58 6.21
CA GLN A 215 -11.62 -2.70 4.96
C GLN A 215 -11.40 -4.07 4.29
N ALA A 216 -10.15 -4.56 4.25
CA ALA A 216 -9.83 -5.89 3.72
C ALA A 216 -10.47 -7.01 4.57
N ARG A 217 -10.41 -6.89 5.89
CA ARG A 217 -11.15 -7.75 6.82
C ARG A 217 -12.66 -7.72 6.56
N PHE A 218 -13.22 -6.53 6.36
CA PHE A 218 -14.66 -6.37 6.15
C PHE A 218 -15.13 -7.02 4.84
N LEU A 219 -14.30 -6.99 3.77
CA LEU A 219 -14.59 -7.76 2.55
C LEU A 219 -14.67 -9.27 2.85
N LYS A 220 -13.73 -9.82 3.62
CA LYS A 220 -13.76 -11.23 4.06
C LYS A 220 -14.99 -11.53 4.91
N TYR A 221 -15.36 -10.62 5.81
CA TYR A 221 -16.59 -10.72 6.62
C TYR A 221 -17.85 -10.78 5.74
N LEU A 222 -17.98 -9.91 4.73
CA LEU A 222 -19.12 -9.95 3.80
C LEU A 222 -19.21 -11.28 3.04
N HIS A 223 -18.07 -11.83 2.59
CA HIS A 223 -18.01 -13.10 1.89
C HIS A 223 -18.35 -14.27 2.81
N ALA A 224 -17.76 -14.33 4.00
CA ALA A 224 -18.02 -15.39 4.98
C ALA A 224 -19.47 -15.40 5.47
N ARG A 225 -20.12 -14.23 5.52
CA ARG A 225 -21.54 -14.06 5.85
C ARG A 225 -22.50 -14.30 4.68
N GLY A 226 -21.99 -14.57 3.47
CA GLY A 226 -22.80 -14.77 2.27
C GLY A 226 -23.55 -13.53 1.79
N ILE A 227 -23.09 -12.33 2.15
CA ILE A 227 -23.74 -11.05 1.79
C ILE A 227 -23.31 -10.58 0.39
N ALA A 228 -22.05 -10.79 0.05
CA ALA A 228 -21.50 -10.54 -1.28
C ALA A 228 -20.29 -11.43 -1.52
N ASP A 229 -20.10 -11.88 -2.76
CA ASP A 229 -18.83 -12.48 -3.14
C ASP A 229 -17.79 -11.37 -3.35
N THR A 230 -16.82 -11.31 -2.45
CA THR A 230 -15.71 -10.36 -2.50
C THR A 230 -14.36 -11.05 -2.77
N SER A 231 -14.37 -12.34 -3.11
CA SER A 231 -13.18 -13.20 -3.16
C SER A 231 -12.12 -12.73 -4.16
N LYS A 232 -12.53 -12.09 -5.25
CA LYS A 232 -11.63 -11.55 -6.29
C LYS A 232 -11.02 -10.20 -5.96
N ARG A 233 -11.59 -9.47 -4.98
CA ARG A 233 -11.26 -8.06 -4.72
C ARG A 233 -10.00 -7.93 -3.90
N LYS A 234 -9.17 -6.96 -4.25
CA LYS A 234 -7.97 -6.57 -3.49
C LYS A 234 -8.11 -5.15 -2.95
N VAL A 235 -7.53 -4.91 -1.78
CA VAL A 235 -7.35 -3.60 -1.16
C VAL A 235 -5.90 -3.19 -1.32
N TRP A 236 -5.66 -2.12 -2.08
CA TRP A 236 -4.35 -1.58 -2.38
C TRP A 236 -4.13 -0.28 -1.62
N VAL A 237 -3.00 -0.16 -0.94
CA VAL A 237 -2.70 0.99 -0.10
C VAL A 237 -1.37 1.59 -0.48
N PHE A 238 -1.39 2.84 -0.91
CA PHE A 238 -0.19 3.58 -1.28
C PHE A 238 0.27 4.46 -0.13
N LEU A 239 1.45 4.14 0.39
CA LEU A 239 1.99 4.72 1.61
C LEU A 239 3.32 5.40 1.34
N GLY A 240 3.63 6.43 2.13
CA GLY A 240 4.99 6.99 2.19
C GLY A 240 5.81 6.24 3.23
N ASP A 241 7.11 6.06 3.01
CA ASP A 241 8.01 5.57 4.06
C ASP A 241 8.04 6.48 5.29
N GLY A 242 7.94 7.80 5.11
CA GLY A 242 7.77 8.75 6.22
C GLY A 242 6.42 8.69 6.93
N GLU A 243 5.35 8.23 6.25
CA GLU A 243 4.02 8.01 6.86
C GLU A 243 4.03 6.79 7.79
N MET A 244 4.98 5.88 7.64
CA MET A 244 5.12 4.71 8.51
C MET A 244 5.60 5.08 9.93
N ASP A 245 6.03 6.32 10.18
CA ASP A 245 6.30 6.83 11.53
C ASP A 245 5.01 7.04 12.35
N GLU A 246 3.84 7.16 11.70
CA GLU A 246 2.56 7.31 12.42
C GLU A 246 2.19 6.00 13.14
N PRO A 247 1.82 6.04 14.43
CA PRO A 247 1.44 4.85 15.18
C PRO A 247 0.35 4.00 14.50
N GLU A 248 -0.61 4.65 13.86
CA GLU A 248 -1.73 4.01 13.15
C GLU A 248 -1.27 3.23 11.91
N SER A 249 -0.16 3.61 11.29
CA SER A 249 0.42 2.91 10.13
C SER A 249 0.90 1.51 10.47
N MET A 250 1.46 1.34 11.67
CA MET A 250 2.09 0.09 12.10
C MET A 250 1.29 -0.67 13.17
N GLY A 251 0.47 0.04 13.96
CA GLY A 251 -0.16 -0.52 15.16
C GLY A 251 -1.14 -1.68 14.92
N ALA A 252 -1.66 -1.85 13.70
CA ALA A 252 -2.63 -2.90 13.36
C ALA A 252 -2.10 -3.97 12.39
N ILE A 253 -0.82 -3.95 12.00
CA ILE A 253 -0.31 -4.89 10.99
C ILE A 253 -0.40 -6.36 11.45
N GLY A 254 -0.30 -6.62 12.76
CA GLY A 254 -0.47 -7.97 13.32
C GLY A 254 -1.88 -8.55 13.12
N LEU A 255 -2.91 -7.70 13.07
CA LEU A 255 -4.29 -8.14 12.79
C LEU A 255 -4.38 -8.74 11.39
N ALA A 256 -3.77 -8.09 10.40
CA ALA A 256 -3.86 -8.52 9.00
C ALA A 256 -3.29 -9.93 8.79
N ALA A 257 -2.19 -10.26 9.46
CA ALA A 257 -1.61 -11.60 9.44
C ALA A 257 -2.46 -12.60 10.23
N ARG A 258 -2.94 -12.24 11.43
CA ARG A 258 -3.81 -13.08 12.26
C ARG A 258 -5.05 -13.55 11.50
N GLU A 259 -5.63 -12.66 10.70
CA GLU A 259 -6.82 -12.90 9.90
C GLU A 259 -6.55 -13.35 8.46
N LYS A 260 -5.28 -13.58 8.09
CA LYS A 260 -4.88 -14.07 6.77
C LYS A 260 -5.42 -13.21 5.63
N LEU A 261 -5.26 -11.89 5.74
CA LEU A 261 -5.76 -10.92 4.76
C LEU A 261 -4.95 -10.90 3.47
N ASP A 262 -4.95 -12.00 2.72
CA ASP A 262 -4.34 -12.11 1.38
C ASP A 262 -5.02 -11.26 0.28
N ASN A 263 -6.11 -10.57 0.64
CA ASN A 263 -6.72 -9.52 -0.15
C ASN A 263 -6.17 -8.13 0.16
N LEU A 264 -5.15 -7.98 1.03
CA LEU A 264 -4.53 -6.72 1.38
C LEU A 264 -3.11 -6.61 0.83
N ILE A 265 -2.84 -5.51 0.12
CA ILE A 265 -1.54 -5.20 -0.45
C ILE A 265 -1.14 -3.77 -0.08
N PHE A 266 -0.10 -3.65 0.74
CA PHE A 266 0.56 -2.38 1.01
C PHE A 266 1.66 -2.12 -0.02
N VAL A 267 1.74 -0.91 -0.54
CA VAL A 267 2.80 -0.43 -1.44
C VAL A 267 3.44 0.78 -0.78
N VAL A 268 4.55 0.54 -0.08
CA VAL A 268 5.31 1.59 0.60
C VAL A 268 6.34 2.16 -0.38
N ASN A 269 6.18 3.44 -0.69
CA ASN A 269 7.08 4.21 -1.52
C ASN A 269 8.30 4.66 -0.72
N CYS A 270 9.35 3.84 -0.74
CA CYS A 270 10.61 4.07 -0.04
C CYS A 270 11.53 4.99 -0.85
N ASN A 271 11.15 6.26 -0.97
CA ASN A 271 12.00 7.28 -1.58
C ASN A 271 13.14 7.76 -0.64
N LEU A 272 13.14 7.26 0.60
CA LEU A 272 14.07 7.48 1.71
C LEU A 272 14.01 8.90 2.27
N GLN A 273 12.92 9.62 2.05
CA GLN A 273 12.74 11.04 2.41
C GLN A 273 11.33 11.30 2.96
N ARG A 274 11.27 12.02 4.08
CA ARG A 274 10.07 12.76 4.51
C ARG A 274 10.13 14.19 3.97
N LEU A 275 9.37 15.11 4.55
CA LEU A 275 9.27 16.49 4.05
C LEU A 275 10.60 17.23 4.08
N ASP A 276 11.28 17.22 5.23
CA ASP A 276 12.47 18.06 5.47
C ASP A 276 13.81 17.30 5.45
N GLY A 277 13.82 16.03 5.07
CA GLY A 277 15.04 15.22 5.05
C GLY A 277 14.80 13.71 5.00
N PRO A 278 15.83 12.89 5.20
CA PRO A 278 15.69 11.44 5.19
C PRO A 278 14.87 10.92 6.38
N VAL A 279 14.19 9.78 6.19
CA VAL A 279 13.41 9.12 7.27
C VAL A 279 14.36 8.50 8.31
N ARG A 280 15.37 7.75 7.84
CA ARG A 280 16.41 7.11 8.67
C ARG A 280 17.80 7.38 8.09
N GLY A 281 18.28 8.63 8.16
CA GLY A 281 19.57 9.01 7.53
C GLY A 281 20.77 8.14 7.94
N ASN A 282 20.88 7.82 9.23
CA ASN A 282 21.94 6.96 9.80
C ASN A 282 21.57 5.46 9.80
N GLY A 283 20.45 5.09 9.19
CA GLY A 283 19.90 3.74 9.18
C GLY A 283 19.41 3.35 7.79
N LYS A 284 18.46 2.42 7.75
CA LYS A 284 17.90 1.85 6.53
C LYS A 284 16.41 1.59 6.71
N ILE A 285 15.54 2.53 6.33
CA ILE A 285 14.08 2.42 6.56
C ILE A 285 13.48 1.15 5.92
N ILE A 286 13.98 0.74 4.75
CA ILE A 286 13.53 -0.50 4.11
C ILE A 286 13.86 -1.74 4.96
N GLN A 287 15.01 -1.75 5.66
CA GLN A 287 15.35 -2.88 6.54
C GLN A 287 14.54 -2.85 7.83
N GLU A 288 14.33 -1.67 8.41
CA GLU A 288 13.43 -1.51 9.57
C GLU A 288 12.04 -2.06 9.25
N LEU A 289 11.42 -1.59 8.16
CA LEU A 289 10.11 -2.05 7.72
C LEU A 289 10.12 -3.55 7.34
N GLU A 290 11.16 -4.06 6.68
CA GLU A 290 11.24 -5.51 6.38
C GLU A 290 11.17 -6.33 7.67
N GLY A 291 11.92 -5.93 8.69
CA GLY A 291 11.96 -6.65 9.96
C GLY A 291 10.62 -6.63 10.69
N GLU A 292 9.98 -5.47 10.77
CA GLU A 292 8.70 -5.28 11.44
C GLU A 292 7.56 -6.04 10.74
N PHE A 293 7.44 -5.91 9.42
CA PHE A 293 6.39 -6.61 8.67
C PHE A 293 6.59 -8.13 8.66
N ARG A 294 7.84 -8.63 8.54
CA ARG A 294 8.10 -10.07 8.67
C ARG A 294 7.81 -10.57 10.08
N GLY A 295 8.21 -9.82 11.10
CA GLY A 295 7.89 -10.14 12.50
C GLY A 295 6.39 -10.20 12.76
N ALA A 296 5.61 -9.40 12.04
CA ALA A 296 4.15 -9.43 12.07
C ALA A 296 3.51 -10.54 11.20
N GLY A 297 4.28 -11.31 10.44
CA GLY A 297 3.77 -12.42 9.61
C GLY A 297 3.27 -12.00 8.22
N TRP A 298 3.83 -10.94 7.63
CA TRP A 298 3.51 -10.50 6.27
C TRP A 298 4.46 -11.08 5.23
N ASN A 299 3.96 -11.23 4.00
CA ASN A 299 4.81 -11.40 2.83
C ASN A 299 5.49 -10.07 2.48
N VAL A 300 6.81 -10.00 2.66
CA VAL A 300 7.58 -8.80 2.33
C VAL A 300 8.29 -8.96 0.98
N ILE A 301 7.94 -8.09 0.03
CA ILE A 301 8.56 -8.01 -1.30
C ILE A 301 9.36 -6.71 -1.39
N LYS A 302 10.69 -6.82 -1.33
CA LYS A 302 11.61 -5.70 -1.57
C LYS A 302 11.84 -5.52 -3.05
N LEU A 303 11.60 -4.31 -3.54
CA LEU A 303 11.89 -3.88 -4.90
C LEU A 303 12.89 -2.71 -4.85
N ILE A 304 14.18 -3.02 -4.93
CA ILE A 304 15.28 -2.11 -4.61
C ILE A 304 15.98 -1.60 -5.88
N TRP A 305 16.26 -2.49 -6.84
CA TRP A 305 17.12 -2.23 -7.99
C TRP A 305 16.42 -2.52 -9.32
N GLY A 306 16.64 -1.67 -10.32
CA GLY A 306 16.17 -1.92 -11.69
C GLY A 306 17.06 -2.91 -12.45
N GLY A 307 16.62 -3.34 -13.64
CA GLY A 307 17.25 -4.40 -14.43
C GLY A 307 18.70 -4.13 -14.85
N TYR A 308 19.14 -2.87 -14.93
CA TYR A 308 20.55 -2.55 -15.21
C TYR A 308 21.52 -3.01 -14.12
N TRP A 309 21.04 -3.32 -12.91
CA TRP A 309 21.86 -3.90 -11.85
C TRP A 309 22.05 -5.41 -11.99
N ASP A 310 21.16 -6.11 -12.71
CA ASP A 310 21.16 -7.57 -12.77
C ASP A 310 22.48 -8.16 -13.33
N PRO A 311 23.08 -7.61 -14.41
CA PRO A 311 24.35 -8.11 -14.91
C PRO A 311 25.49 -7.91 -13.90
N LEU A 312 25.46 -6.84 -13.10
CA LEU A 312 26.46 -6.57 -12.07
C LEU A 312 26.33 -7.54 -10.91
N LEU A 313 25.10 -7.76 -10.42
CA LEU A 313 24.80 -8.71 -9.35
C LEU A 313 25.10 -10.16 -9.75
N THR A 314 24.92 -10.51 -11.03
CA THR A 314 25.24 -11.85 -11.55
C THR A 314 26.74 -12.09 -11.67
N ARG A 315 27.51 -11.04 -12.00
CA ARG A 315 28.97 -11.06 -12.13
C ARG A 315 29.70 -10.98 -10.79
N ASP A 316 29.07 -10.46 -9.75
CA ASP A 316 29.62 -10.39 -8.39
C ASP A 316 29.66 -11.78 -7.73
N LYS A 317 30.72 -12.55 -8.01
CA LYS A 317 30.91 -13.90 -7.46
C LYS A 317 31.35 -13.91 -5.99
N ASP A 318 31.94 -12.82 -5.53
CA ASP A 318 32.45 -12.68 -4.16
C ASP A 318 31.39 -12.11 -3.19
N GLY A 319 30.21 -11.73 -3.69
CA GLY A 319 29.13 -11.14 -2.89
C GLY A 319 29.43 -9.73 -2.37
N LEU A 320 30.50 -9.08 -2.84
CA LEU A 320 30.96 -7.77 -2.37
C LEU A 320 29.97 -6.66 -2.71
N LEU A 321 29.30 -6.74 -3.85
CA LEU A 321 28.31 -5.74 -4.24
C LEU A 321 27.11 -5.80 -3.28
N ARG A 322 26.64 -7.01 -2.96
CA ARG A 322 25.56 -7.22 -1.98
C ARG A 322 25.96 -6.71 -0.59
N LYS A 323 27.21 -6.94 -0.18
CA LYS A 323 27.76 -6.44 1.08
C LYS A 323 27.76 -4.91 1.13
N VAL A 324 28.32 -4.25 0.12
CA VAL A 324 28.33 -2.77 0.05
C VAL A 324 26.91 -2.20 0.02
N MET A 325 25.99 -2.85 -0.71
CA MET A 325 24.58 -2.44 -0.73
C MET A 325 23.93 -2.51 0.66
N MET A 326 24.30 -3.53 1.44
CA MET A 326 23.84 -3.75 2.80
C MET A 326 24.41 -2.70 3.78
N GLU A 327 25.71 -2.44 3.72
CA GLU A 327 26.42 -1.51 4.62
C GLU A 327 26.10 -0.04 4.34
N THR A 328 25.73 0.31 3.11
CA THR A 328 25.42 1.69 2.72
C THR A 328 24.13 2.20 3.38
N LEU A 329 24.21 3.34 4.06
CA LEU A 329 23.10 3.97 4.78
C LEU A 329 22.15 4.72 3.82
N ASP A 330 20.93 5.00 4.27
CA ASP A 330 19.98 5.76 3.45
C ASP A 330 20.51 7.17 3.14
N GLY A 331 21.19 7.83 4.09
CA GLY A 331 21.84 9.13 3.87
C GLY A 331 22.83 9.11 2.71
N ASP A 332 23.66 8.07 2.62
CA ASP A 332 24.60 7.87 1.51
C ASP A 332 23.86 7.67 0.18
N TYR A 333 22.80 6.87 0.17
CA TYR A 333 21.99 6.67 -1.04
C TYR A 333 21.33 7.96 -1.54
N GLN A 334 20.98 8.89 -0.64
CA GLN A 334 20.50 10.21 -1.04
C GLN A 334 21.64 11.08 -1.58
N ALA A 335 22.82 11.05 -0.94
CA ALA A 335 23.99 11.75 -1.45
C ALA A 335 24.39 11.27 -2.86
N TYR A 336 24.39 9.96 -3.10
CA TYR A 336 24.63 9.38 -4.42
C TYR A 336 23.67 9.94 -5.47
N LYS A 337 22.38 10.03 -5.15
CA LYS A 337 21.38 10.53 -6.11
C LYS A 337 21.38 12.06 -6.26
N ALA A 338 21.95 12.80 -5.32
CA ALA A 338 22.06 14.25 -5.38
C ALA A 338 23.27 14.76 -6.18
N ASN A 339 24.20 13.88 -6.57
CA ASN A 339 25.44 14.17 -7.31
C ASN A 339 25.37 13.58 -8.73
N ASP A 340 26.40 12.83 -9.16
CA ASP A 340 26.58 12.29 -10.51
C ASP A 340 27.22 10.89 -10.50
N GLY A 341 27.41 10.31 -11.69
CA GLY A 341 28.00 8.98 -11.85
C GLY A 341 29.45 8.87 -11.38
N ALA A 342 30.24 9.93 -11.51
CA ALA A 342 31.63 9.97 -11.02
C ALA A 342 31.67 9.87 -9.49
N PHE A 343 30.77 10.59 -8.81
CA PHE A 343 30.59 10.52 -7.37
C PHE A 343 30.16 9.12 -6.93
N VAL A 344 29.24 8.47 -7.66
CA VAL A 344 28.82 7.08 -7.37
C VAL A 344 29.97 6.10 -7.58
N ARG A 345 30.73 6.22 -8.68
CA ARG A 345 31.92 5.39 -8.92
C ARG A 345 32.89 5.47 -7.75
N LYS A 346 33.23 6.68 -7.32
CA LYS A 346 34.20 6.92 -6.25
C LYS A 346 33.70 6.45 -4.87
N ASN A 347 32.46 6.77 -4.51
CA ASN A 347 32.00 6.65 -3.12
C ASN A 347 31.14 5.42 -2.85
N PHE A 348 30.63 4.73 -3.88
CA PHE A 348 29.92 3.46 -3.75
C PHE A 348 30.77 2.29 -4.24
N PHE A 349 31.13 2.27 -5.52
CA PHE A 349 31.97 1.20 -6.07
C PHE A 349 33.42 1.29 -5.55
N GLY A 350 33.94 2.49 -5.31
CA GLY A 350 35.28 2.71 -4.76
C GLY A 350 35.47 2.29 -3.30
N LYS A 351 34.43 1.76 -2.63
CA LYS A 351 34.58 1.12 -1.31
C LYS A 351 35.43 -0.17 -1.38
N HIS A 352 35.54 -0.79 -2.56
CA HIS A 352 36.41 -1.95 -2.81
C HIS A 352 37.00 -1.91 -4.22
N GLU A 353 38.29 -2.26 -4.36
CA GLU A 353 38.97 -2.29 -5.67
C GLU A 353 38.30 -3.24 -6.67
N LYS A 354 37.89 -4.43 -6.22
CA LYS A 354 37.14 -5.41 -7.04
C LYS A 354 35.81 -4.86 -7.58
N LEU A 355 35.15 -3.96 -6.85
CA LEU A 355 33.92 -3.31 -7.33
C LEU A 355 34.20 -2.21 -8.34
N LEU A 356 35.34 -1.52 -8.27
CA LEU A 356 35.80 -0.63 -9.33
C LEU A 356 36.11 -1.41 -10.62
N GLU A 357 36.76 -2.56 -10.50
CA GLU A 357 36.99 -3.47 -11.64
C GLU A 357 35.67 -3.93 -12.28
N LEU A 358 34.66 -4.22 -11.45
CA LEU A 358 33.32 -4.62 -11.91
C LEU A 358 32.69 -3.57 -12.85
N VAL A 359 32.90 -2.28 -12.57
CA VAL A 359 32.37 -1.15 -13.35
C VAL A 359 33.42 -0.44 -14.21
N ALA A 360 34.61 -1.02 -14.40
CA ALA A 360 35.71 -0.37 -15.13
C ALA A 360 35.38 -0.05 -16.60
N LYS A 361 34.48 -0.83 -17.21
CA LYS A 361 34.02 -0.64 -18.61
C LYS A 361 32.76 0.22 -18.74
N MET A 362 32.16 0.63 -17.63
CA MET A 362 31.00 1.52 -17.64
C MET A 362 31.48 2.96 -17.65
N SER A 363 30.88 3.82 -18.46
CA SER A 363 31.08 5.27 -18.32
C SER A 363 30.41 5.79 -17.04
N ASP A 364 30.73 7.01 -16.61
CA ASP A 364 30.01 7.63 -15.49
C ASP A 364 28.53 7.84 -15.82
N GLU A 365 28.18 8.04 -17.11
CA GLU A 365 26.80 8.11 -17.55
C GLU A 365 26.09 6.74 -17.42
N ASP A 366 26.75 5.64 -17.76
CA ASP A 366 26.22 4.28 -17.57
C ASP A 366 25.99 3.96 -16.10
N ILE A 367 26.93 4.36 -15.22
CA ILE A 367 26.76 4.23 -13.77
C ILE A 367 25.57 5.08 -13.30
N TRP A 368 25.42 6.30 -13.84
CA TRP A 368 24.31 7.17 -13.47
C TRP A 368 22.93 6.66 -13.91
N ARG A 369 22.88 5.86 -14.99
CA ARG A 369 21.67 5.20 -15.50
C ARG A 369 21.19 4.03 -14.62
N LEU A 370 22.02 3.56 -13.69
CA LEU A 370 21.64 2.50 -12.74
C LEU A 370 20.45 2.95 -11.85
N GLN A 371 19.25 2.50 -12.20
CA GLN A 371 18.02 2.97 -11.57
C GLN A 371 17.60 2.19 -10.32
N ARG A 372 16.82 2.84 -9.45
CA ARG A 372 16.11 2.20 -8.35
C ARG A 372 14.91 1.40 -8.88
N GLY A 373 14.57 0.29 -8.24
CA GLY A 373 13.63 -0.71 -8.75
C GLY A 373 12.22 -0.19 -9.01
N GLY A 374 11.73 0.78 -8.21
CA GLY A 374 10.40 1.36 -8.40
C GLY A 374 10.21 2.18 -9.68
N HIS A 375 11.29 2.44 -10.43
CA HIS A 375 11.24 3.11 -11.74
C HIS A 375 11.34 2.14 -12.92
N ASP A 376 11.47 0.84 -12.66
CA ASP A 376 11.59 -0.19 -13.68
C ASP A 376 10.25 -0.93 -13.87
N PRO A 377 9.57 -0.77 -15.03
CA PRO A 377 8.24 -1.36 -15.24
C PRO A 377 8.22 -2.88 -15.13
N GLN A 378 9.27 -3.57 -15.59
CA GLN A 378 9.37 -5.04 -15.50
C GLN A 378 9.44 -5.48 -14.04
N LYS A 379 10.29 -4.83 -13.24
CA LYS A 379 10.45 -5.16 -11.81
C LYS A 379 9.20 -4.83 -10.99
N VAL A 380 8.55 -3.70 -11.27
CA VAL A 380 7.28 -3.32 -10.64
C VAL A 380 6.19 -4.34 -10.94
N TYR A 381 6.06 -4.77 -12.21
CA TYR A 381 5.09 -5.78 -12.59
C TYR A 381 5.32 -7.12 -11.88
N ALA A 382 6.57 -7.62 -11.86
CA ALA A 382 6.90 -8.87 -11.18
C ALA A 382 6.57 -8.81 -9.67
N ALA A 383 6.84 -7.67 -9.02
CA ALA A 383 6.48 -7.47 -7.61
C ALA A 383 4.97 -7.47 -7.38
N TYR A 384 4.20 -6.78 -8.23
CA TYR A 384 2.73 -6.74 -8.15
C TYR A 384 2.14 -8.13 -8.42
N HIS A 385 2.65 -8.83 -9.44
CA HIS A 385 2.25 -10.19 -9.78
C HIS A 385 2.46 -11.16 -8.62
N LYS A 386 3.62 -11.12 -7.95
CA LYS A 386 3.86 -11.93 -6.75
C LYS A 386 2.90 -11.58 -5.61
N ALA A 387 2.62 -10.29 -5.38
CA ALA A 387 1.74 -9.85 -4.31
C ALA A 387 0.29 -10.30 -4.50
N VAL A 388 -0.28 -10.13 -5.70
CA VAL A 388 -1.69 -10.49 -5.96
C VAL A 388 -1.94 -11.99 -5.87
N ASN A 389 -0.93 -12.79 -6.22
CA ASN A 389 -0.97 -14.26 -6.19
C ASN A 389 -0.55 -14.88 -4.84
N THR A 390 -0.16 -14.06 -3.87
CA THR A 390 0.13 -14.55 -2.51
C THR A 390 -1.19 -14.88 -1.80
N VAL A 391 -1.25 -16.05 -1.16
CA VAL A 391 -2.44 -16.57 -0.47
C VAL A 391 -2.13 -16.84 1.01
N GLY A 392 -3.11 -16.65 1.88
CA GLY A 392 -3.02 -16.97 3.31
C GLY A 392 -2.32 -15.93 4.18
N GLN A 393 -1.79 -14.84 3.62
CA GLN A 393 -1.16 -13.74 4.35
C GLN A 393 -1.21 -12.42 3.54
N PRO A 394 -1.25 -11.25 4.21
CA PRO A 394 -1.14 -9.96 3.53
C PRO A 394 0.26 -9.75 2.93
N SER A 395 0.34 -8.87 1.91
CA SER A 395 1.61 -8.52 1.27
C SER A 395 1.97 -7.06 1.45
N VAL A 396 3.26 -6.77 1.67
CA VAL A 396 3.82 -5.43 1.62
C VAL A 396 4.95 -5.38 0.59
N LEU A 397 4.88 -4.39 -0.28
CA LEU A 397 5.91 -4.06 -1.25
C LEU A 397 6.70 -2.87 -0.71
N LEU A 398 7.99 -3.08 -0.45
CA LEU A 398 8.92 -2.02 -0.06
C LEU A 398 9.66 -1.56 -1.30
N VAL A 399 9.15 -0.51 -1.94
CA VAL A 399 9.57 -0.10 -3.29
C VAL A 399 10.49 1.10 -3.21
N LYS A 400 11.77 0.89 -3.52
CA LYS A 400 12.77 1.95 -3.52
C LYS A 400 12.60 2.82 -4.77
N THR A 401 12.32 4.11 -4.57
CA THR A 401 12.12 5.09 -5.65
C THR A 401 13.01 6.33 -5.46
N VAL A 402 12.84 7.37 -6.28
CA VAL A 402 13.50 8.68 -6.14
C VAL A 402 12.40 9.73 -6.00
N LYS A 403 12.43 10.51 -4.93
CA LYS A 403 11.52 11.65 -4.74
C LYS A 403 11.74 12.67 -5.86
N GLY A 404 10.67 13.14 -6.51
CA GLY A 404 10.80 14.08 -7.62
C GLY A 404 11.44 13.49 -8.88
N PHE A 405 11.29 12.18 -9.11
CA PHE A 405 11.87 11.52 -10.29
C PHE A 405 11.48 12.22 -11.60
N GLY A 406 12.49 12.64 -12.34
CA GLY A 406 12.37 13.35 -13.60
C GLY A 406 12.09 14.84 -13.50
N MET A 407 12.20 15.43 -12.30
CA MET A 407 12.21 16.88 -12.12
C MET A 407 13.61 17.49 -12.33
N GLY A 408 14.63 16.70 -12.63
CA GLY A 408 15.99 17.21 -12.85
C GLY A 408 16.57 17.93 -11.63
N LYS A 409 17.39 18.96 -11.85
CA LYS A 409 18.16 19.64 -10.79
C LYS A 409 17.30 20.30 -9.71
N ILE A 410 16.07 20.71 -10.04
CA ILE A 410 15.20 21.48 -9.14
C ILE A 410 14.44 20.62 -8.12
N GLY A 411 14.36 19.30 -8.32
CA GLY A 411 13.58 18.44 -7.42
C GLY A 411 14.01 16.98 -7.33
N GLU A 412 14.74 16.42 -8.29
CA GLU A 412 15.05 14.99 -8.25
C GLU A 412 16.05 14.67 -7.13
N GLY A 413 15.60 13.91 -6.13
CA GLY A 413 16.40 13.51 -4.97
C GLY A 413 16.70 14.64 -3.97
N LYS A 414 16.10 15.84 -4.11
CA LYS A 414 16.33 16.99 -3.23
C LYS A 414 15.34 17.04 -2.07
N ASN A 415 15.78 17.46 -0.88
CA ASN A 415 14.89 17.60 0.29
C ASN A 415 13.73 18.57 0.02
N THR A 416 14.00 19.68 -0.69
CA THR A 416 13.01 20.71 -1.03
C THR A 416 11.95 20.25 -2.04
N ALA A 417 12.13 19.09 -2.68
CA ALA A 417 11.27 18.63 -3.78
C ALA A 417 9.78 18.57 -3.43
N HIS A 418 9.43 18.41 -2.15
CA HIS A 418 8.04 18.41 -1.72
C HIS A 418 7.37 19.79 -1.87
N GLN A 419 8.12 20.86 -1.64
CA GLN A 419 7.64 22.25 -1.71
C GLN A 419 7.92 22.92 -3.07
N THR A 420 8.67 22.26 -3.96
CA THR A 420 8.93 22.73 -5.32
C THR A 420 7.67 22.66 -6.17
N LYS A 421 6.89 23.75 -6.16
CA LYS A 421 5.62 23.91 -6.90
C LYS A 421 5.61 25.09 -7.88
N LYS A 422 6.55 26.03 -7.72
CA LYS A 422 6.79 27.16 -8.62
C LYS A 422 8.02 26.86 -9.46
N LEU A 423 7.81 26.28 -10.64
CA LEU A 423 8.87 25.97 -11.60
C LEU A 423 9.14 27.18 -12.51
N GLN A 424 10.41 27.43 -12.83
CA GLN A 424 10.79 28.42 -13.83
C GLN A 424 10.69 27.82 -15.24
N ASP A 425 10.70 28.67 -16.27
CA ASP A 425 10.53 28.23 -17.67
C ASP A 425 11.60 27.23 -18.12
N ASP A 426 12.84 27.37 -17.64
CA ASP A 426 13.93 26.42 -17.92
C ASP A 426 13.70 25.05 -17.26
N ASP A 427 13.09 25.02 -16.08
CA ASP A 427 12.75 23.76 -15.39
C ASP A 427 11.62 23.03 -16.12
N ILE A 428 10.62 23.78 -16.58
CA ILE A 428 9.49 23.29 -17.36
C ILE A 428 10.00 22.72 -18.69
N ARG A 429 10.91 23.44 -19.36
CA ARG A 429 11.61 23.00 -20.58
C ARG A 429 12.37 21.71 -20.33
N ALA A 430 13.19 21.64 -19.28
CA ALA A 430 13.96 20.45 -18.96
C ALA A 430 13.07 19.23 -18.70
N MET A 431 11.92 19.41 -18.04
CA MET A 431 10.97 18.32 -17.80
C MET A 431 10.27 17.88 -19.10
N ARG A 432 9.85 18.81 -19.96
CA ARG A 432 9.31 18.51 -21.29
C ARG A 432 10.30 17.68 -22.10
N ASP A 433 11.54 18.15 -22.20
CA ASP A 433 12.58 17.56 -23.05
C ASP A 433 12.97 16.17 -22.53
N ARG A 434 13.12 16.01 -21.20
CA ARG A 434 13.44 14.73 -20.55
C ARG A 434 12.41 13.64 -20.87
N PHE A 435 11.14 14.00 -20.93
CA PHE A 435 10.05 13.06 -21.18
C PHE A 435 9.55 13.11 -22.64
N ASN A 436 10.27 13.82 -23.51
CA ASN A 436 9.94 14.01 -24.92
C ASN A 436 8.47 14.39 -25.13
N ILE A 437 7.95 15.32 -24.32
CA ILE A 437 6.55 15.74 -24.41
C ILE A 437 6.37 16.58 -25.70
N PRO A 438 5.40 16.25 -26.57
CA PRO A 438 5.23 16.92 -27.86
C PRO A 438 4.49 18.26 -27.69
N VAL A 439 5.15 19.20 -27.02
CA VAL A 439 4.74 20.59 -26.82
C VAL A 439 5.83 21.48 -27.41
N SER A 440 5.46 22.35 -28.34
CA SER A 440 6.40 23.25 -29.02
C SER A 440 7.05 24.25 -28.04
N ASP A 441 8.19 24.83 -28.40
CA ASP A 441 8.78 25.94 -27.63
C ASP A 441 7.86 27.16 -27.58
N GLU A 442 7.05 27.40 -28.62
CA GLU A 442 6.10 28.50 -28.70
C GLU A 442 4.93 28.32 -27.71
N ASP A 443 4.46 27.08 -27.52
CA ASP A 443 3.35 26.79 -26.62
C ASP A 443 3.77 26.55 -25.17
N LEU A 444 5.06 26.35 -24.91
CA LEU A 444 5.58 26.07 -23.57
C LEU A 444 5.15 27.11 -22.50
N PRO A 445 5.18 28.43 -22.77
CA PRO A 445 4.75 29.43 -21.78
C PRO A 445 3.27 29.30 -21.38
N LYS A 446 2.41 28.76 -22.27
CA LYS A 446 0.99 28.53 -22.01
C LYS A 446 0.75 27.37 -21.04
N LEU A 447 1.75 26.48 -20.86
CA LEU A 447 1.67 25.26 -20.06
C LEU A 447 0.43 24.42 -20.44
N PRO A 448 0.28 24.02 -21.71
CA PRO A 448 -0.89 23.28 -22.14
C PRO A 448 -0.93 21.91 -21.48
N PHE A 449 -2.14 21.44 -21.15
CA PHE A 449 -2.34 20.03 -20.88
C PHE A 449 -2.17 19.23 -22.17
N TYR A 450 -1.60 18.04 -22.05
CA TYR A 450 -1.39 17.16 -23.18
C TYR A 450 -2.37 15.98 -23.14
N GLN A 451 -3.16 15.85 -24.20
CA GLN A 451 -4.02 14.70 -24.44
C GLN A 451 -3.51 13.98 -25.70
N PRO A 452 -3.29 12.65 -25.66
CA PRO A 452 -2.96 11.90 -26.86
C PRO A 452 -4.03 12.13 -27.94
N PRO A 453 -3.67 12.37 -29.22
CA PRO A 453 -4.63 12.64 -30.28
C PRO A 453 -5.63 11.49 -30.45
N GLU A 454 -6.85 11.81 -30.89
CA GLU A 454 -7.83 10.80 -31.27
C GLU A 454 -7.25 9.84 -32.32
N GLY A 455 -7.48 8.54 -32.13
CA GLY A 455 -6.97 7.49 -33.01
C GLY A 455 -5.51 7.09 -32.80
N SER A 456 -4.75 7.79 -31.94
CA SER A 456 -3.38 7.42 -31.56
C SER A 456 -3.30 6.03 -30.89
N GLN A 457 -2.14 5.38 -30.99
CA GLN A 457 -1.92 4.08 -30.36
C GLN A 457 -1.97 4.20 -28.83
N GLU A 458 -1.45 5.31 -28.28
CA GLU A 458 -1.45 5.57 -26.86
C GLU A 458 -2.86 5.70 -26.29
N LEU A 459 -3.75 6.47 -26.95
CA LEU A 459 -5.12 6.63 -26.49
C LEU A 459 -5.91 5.31 -26.57
N LYS A 460 -5.75 4.57 -27.68
CA LYS A 460 -6.36 3.23 -27.83
C LYS A 460 -5.91 2.30 -26.73
N TYR A 461 -4.59 2.20 -26.51
CA TYR A 461 -4.01 1.34 -25.47
C TYR A 461 -4.52 1.71 -24.07
N LEU A 462 -4.58 3.00 -23.74
CA LEU A 462 -5.08 3.49 -22.46
C LEU A 462 -6.51 2.99 -22.17
N HIS A 463 -7.40 3.11 -23.15
CA HIS A 463 -8.79 2.67 -23.00
C HIS A 463 -8.92 1.14 -23.04
N GLU A 464 -8.21 0.45 -23.94
CA GLU A 464 -8.24 -1.02 -24.03
C GLU A 464 -7.81 -1.68 -22.71
N ARG A 465 -6.73 -1.18 -22.07
CA ARG A 465 -6.29 -1.69 -20.76
C ARG A 465 -7.35 -1.49 -19.68
N ARG A 466 -8.00 -0.33 -19.64
CA ARG A 466 -9.08 -0.08 -18.66
C ARG A 466 -10.32 -0.91 -18.94
N GLN A 467 -10.71 -1.07 -20.20
CA GLN A 467 -11.84 -1.92 -20.59
C GLN A 467 -11.61 -3.40 -20.23
N ALA A 468 -10.39 -3.91 -20.46
CA ALA A 468 -10.01 -5.27 -20.06
C ALA A 468 -10.07 -5.49 -18.53
N LEU A 469 -10.02 -4.41 -17.75
CA LEU A 469 -10.09 -4.41 -16.29
C LEU A 469 -11.42 -3.81 -15.79
N GLY A 470 -12.50 -3.94 -16.55
CA GLY A 470 -13.86 -3.61 -16.11
C GLY A 470 -14.25 -2.13 -16.13
N GLY A 471 -13.37 -1.23 -16.59
CA GLY A 471 -13.65 0.20 -16.72
C GLY A 471 -12.69 1.10 -15.95
N TYR A 472 -13.13 2.28 -15.52
CA TYR A 472 -12.24 3.32 -14.98
C TYR A 472 -12.25 3.41 -13.45
N LEU A 473 -11.13 3.86 -12.88
CA LEU A 473 -10.93 4.08 -11.44
C LEU A 473 -10.18 5.40 -11.20
N PRO A 474 -10.34 6.06 -10.04
CA PRO A 474 -11.35 5.76 -9.02
C PRO A 474 -12.74 6.17 -9.50
N LYS A 475 -13.76 5.52 -8.96
CA LYS A 475 -15.18 5.81 -9.21
C LYS A 475 -15.92 5.53 -7.93
N ARG A 476 -16.81 6.44 -7.53
CA ARG A 476 -17.64 6.25 -6.34
C ARG A 476 -19.11 6.21 -6.73
N ARG A 477 -19.86 5.40 -5.98
CA ARG A 477 -21.32 5.33 -6.07
C ARG A 477 -21.92 6.09 -4.90
N ALA A 478 -22.67 7.16 -5.15
CA ALA A 478 -23.22 7.99 -4.08
C ALA A 478 -24.34 7.30 -3.27
N LYS A 479 -25.07 6.36 -3.85
CA LYS A 479 -26.18 5.63 -3.22
C LYS A 479 -26.15 4.15 -3.62
N SER A 480 -26.53 3.26 -2.71
CA SER A 480 -26.71 1.84 -3.03
C SER A 480 -27.91 1.65 -3.96
N GLU A 481 -27.87 0.60 -4.78
CA GLU A 481 -29.01 0.09 -5.53
C GLU A 481 -29.91 -0.79 -4.64
N GLU A 482 -29.37 -1.35 -3.56
CA GLU A 482 -30.18 -2.05 -2.56
C GLU A 482 -31.12 -1.07 -1.84
N ASN A 483 -32.39 -1.44 -1.77
CA ASN A 483 -33.41 -0.77 -0.98
C ASN A 483 -33.93 -1.77 0.06
N LEU A 484 -33.68 -1.49 1.35
CA LEU A 484 -34.10 -2.34 2.46
C LEU A 484 -35.30 -1.72 3.16
N LYS A 485 -36.29 -2.53 3.54
CA LYS A 485 -37.45 -2.02 4.26
C LYS A 485 -37.06 -1.68 5.70
N VAL A 486 -37.23 -0.42 6.09
CA VAL A 486 -37.07 0.00 7.48
C VAL A 486 -38.29 -0.45 8.28
N PRO A 487 -38.13 -1.12 9.44
CA PRO A 487 -39.23 -1.49 10.30
C PRO A 487 -40.02 -0.27 10.78
N GLU A 488 -41.34 -0.39 10.79
CA GLU A 488 -42.22 0.63 11.37
C GLU A 488 -41.93 0.79 12.87
N LEU A 489 -42.19 1.98 13.42
CA LEU A 489 -41.95 2.28 14.83
C LEU A 489 -42.65 1.28 15.79
N ALA A 490 -43.83 0.78 15.39
CA ALA A 490 -44.59 -0.22 16.14
C ALA A 490 -43.84 -1.56 16.33
N ALA A 491 -42.86 -1.90 15.48
CA ALA A 491 -42.01 -3.08 15.69
C ALA A 491 -41.20 -2.99 16.98
N PHE A 492 -40.97 -1.78 17.48
CA PHE A 492 -40.23 -1.49 18.71
C PHE A 492 -41.13 -1.19 19.90
N GLN A 493 -42.41 -1.57 19.87
CA GLN A 493 -43.37 -1.24 20.94
C GLN A 493 -42.88 -1.62 22.35
N ALA A 494 -42.21 -2.77 22.52
CA ALA A 494 -41.65 -3.20 23.80
C ALA A 494 -40.49 -2.32 24.34
N VAL A 495 -39.94 -1.43 23.50
CA VAL A 495 -38.97 -0.40 23.88
C VAL A 495 -39.68 0.94 24.16
N LEU A 496 -40.82 1.19 23.50
CA LEU A 496 -41.63 2.41 23.63
C LEU A 496 -42.55 2.38 24.85
N ASP A 497 -43.06 1.20 25.19
CA ASP A 497 -43.91 0.99 26.36
C ASP A 497 -43.13 1.26 27.65
N PRO A 498 -43.80 1.81 28.69
CA PRO A 498 -43.19 1.96 30.00
C PRO A 498 -42.72 0.60 30.52
N THR A 499 -41.60 0.59 31.24
CA THR A 499 -41.18 -0.62 31.96
C THR A 499 -42.21 -0.98 33.02
N ALA A 500 -42.26 -2.27 33.38
CA ALA A 500 -43.12 -2.74 34.46
C ALA A 500 -42.89 -1.93 35.74
N GLU A 501 -43.95 -1.71 36.51
CA GLU A 501 -43.88 -0.95 37.76
C GLU A 501 -42.79 -1.51 38.68
N GLY A 502 -41.96 -0.63 39.23
CA GLY A 502 -40.82 -1.00 40.07
C GLY A 502 -39.59 -1.55 39.32
N ARG A 503 -39.62 -1.65 37.98
CA ARG A 503 -38.47 -2.08 37.17
C ARG A 503 -37.83 -0.91 36.46
N GLU A 504 -36.67 -0.49 36.94
CA GLU A 504 -35.83 0.51 36.27
C GLU A 504 -34.87 -0.15 35.27
N ILE A 505 -34.55 0.55 34.19
CA ILE A 505 -33.52 0.16 33.23
C ILE A 505 -32.67 1.37 32.83
N SER A 506 -31.43 1.12 32.42
CA SER A 506 -30.60 2.15 31.79
C SER A 506 -30.95 2.35 30.31
N THR A 507 -30.52 3.47 29.74
CA THR A 507 -30.61 3.70 28.29
C THR A 507 -29.77 2.70 27.48
N THR A 508 -28.66 2.19 28.03
CA THR A 508 -27.89 1.10 27.42
C THR A 508 -28.71 -0.19 27.34
N GLN A 509 -29.46 -0.54 28.39
CA GLN A 509 -30.36 -1.69 28.35
C GLN A 509 -31.50 -1.48 27.35
N ALA A 510 -32.03 -0.26 27.22
CA ALA A 510 -33.01 0.08 26.18
C ALA A 510 -32.43 -0.07 24.77
N TYR A 511 -31.18 0.37 24.56
CA TYR A 511 -30.44 0.18 23.30
C TYR A 511 -30.26 -1.30 22.95
N VAL A 512 -29.89 -2.16 23.89
CA VAL A 512 -29.77 -3.61 23.64
C VAL A 512 -31.12 -4.23 23.28
N ARG A 513 -32.22 -3.79 23.91
CA ARG A 513 -33.58 -4.23 23.52
C ARG A 513 -33.92 -3.82 22.10
N PHE A 514 -33.64 -2.58 21.72
CA PHE A 514 -33.79 -2.09 20.35
C PHE A 514 -32.98 -2.93 19.35
N LEU A 515 -31.68 -3.12 19.63
CA LEU A 515 -30.78 -3.88 18.76
C LEU A 515 -31.23 -5.35 18.62
N THR A 516 -31.71 -5.95 19.71
CA THR A 516 -32.24 -7.33 19.68
C THR A 516 -33.48 -7.44 18.79
N THR A 517 -34.37 -6.44 18.82
CA THR A 517 -35.53 -6.39 17.92
C THR A 517 -35.09 -6.25 16.47
N LEU A 518 -34.12 -5.37 16.20
CA LEU A 518 -33.57 -5.18 14.85
C LEU A 518 -32.89 -6.45 14.32
N LEU A 519 -32.14 -7.17 15.16
CA LEU A 519 -31.50 -8.43 14.81
C LEU A 519 -32.48 -9.58 14.50
N ARG A 520 -33.75 -9.46 14.94
CA ARG A 520 -34.82 -10.42 14.61
C ARG A 520 -35.52 -10.09 13.29
N ASP A 521 -35.33 -8.89 12.76
CA ASP A 521 -35.86 -8.53 11.45
C ASP A 521 -35.22 -9.38 10.36
N LYS A 522 -36.03 -9.88 9.42
CA LYS A 522 -35.55 -10.83 8.39
C LYS A 522 -34.68 -10.15 7.33
N GLU A 523 -34.89 -8.86 7.07
CA GLU A 523 -34.13 -8.09 6.08
C GLU A 523 -32.94 -7.38 6.72
N LEU A 524 -33.18 -6.63 7.81
CA LEU A 524 -32.15 -5.83 8.47
C LEU A 524 -31.30 -6.61 9.46
N GLY A 525 -31.82 -7.70 10.03
CA GLY A 525 -31.11 -8.53 10.98
C GLY A 525 -29.75 -8.98 10.42
N PRO A 526 -29.70 -9.63 9.24
CA PRO A 526 -28.42 -10.01 8.61
C PRO A 526 -27.48 -8.85 8.28
N ARG A 527 -28.00 -7.64 8.06
CA ARG A 527 -27.25 -6.43 7.67
C ARG A 527 -26.74 -5.61 8.85
N THR A 528 -27.27 -5.87 10.05
CA THR A 528 -26.85 -5.23 11.28
C THR A 528 -25.45 -5.71 11.66
N VAL A 529 -24.53 -4.82 12.02
CA VAL A 529 -23.16 -5.17 12.41
C VAL A 529 -22.87 -4.64 13.81
N PRO A 530 -23.10 -5.43 14.86
CA PRO A 530 -22.67 -5.06 16.20
C PRO A 530 -21.14 -5.10 16.29
N ILE A 531 -20.54 -3.99 16.72
CA ILE A 531 -19.09 -3.82 16.85
C ILE A 531 -18.79 -3.51 18.31
N LEU A 532 -17.82 -4.24 18.87
CA LEU A 532 -17.42 -4.19 20.27
C LEU A 532 -15.90 -4.03 20.37
N VAL A 533 -15.46 -3.34 21.41
CA VAL A 533 -14.05 -3.22 21.79
C VAL A 533 -13.85 -3.79 23.20
N ASP A 534 -13.60 -5.10 23.22
CA ASP A 534 -13.47 -5.96 24.41
C ASP A 534 -14.76 -6.08 25.25
N GLU A 535 -15.14 -5.03 25.97
CA GLU A 535 -16.10 -5.09 27.07
C GLU A 535 -17.58 -5.24 26.67
N ALA A 536 -17.99 -6.42 26.23
CA ALA A 536 -19.40 -6.68 25.89
C ALA A 536 -20.34 -6.75 27.10
N ARG A 537 -19.84 -7.26 28.24
CA ARG A 537 -20.63 -7.48 29.47
C ARG A 537 -21.04 -6.17 30.12
N THR A 538 -20.16 -5.17 30.09
CA THR A 538 -20.44 -3.81 30.57
C THR A 538 -21.66 -3.21 29.88
N PHE A 539 -21.85 -3.52 28.59
CA PHE A 539 -23.00 -3.05 27.81
C PHE A 539 -24.18 -4.02 27.81
N GLY A 540 -24.11 -5.15 28.52
CA GLY A 540 -25.17 -6.18 28.55
C GLY A 540 -25.39 -6.87 27.20
N MET A 541 -24.33 -7.01 26.40
CA MET A 541 -24.39 -7.57 25.04
C MET A 541 -23.88 -9.01 24.94
N GLU A 542 -23.44 -9.63 26.05
CA GLU A 542 -22.95 -11.00 26.10
C GLU A 542 -23.99 -12.02 25.62
N GLY A 543 -25.28 -11.69 25.76
CA GLY A 543 -26.37 -12.52 25.25
C GLY A 543 -26.37 -12.70 23.73
N LEU A 544 -25.76 -11.76 23.00
CA LEU A 544 -25.67 -11.81 21.55
C LEU A 544 -24.59 -12.80 21.07
N PHE A 545 -23.60 -13.15 21.90
CA PHE A 545 -22.54 -14.09 21.54
C PHE A 545 -23.11 -15.44 21.10
N ARG A 546 -24.01 -15.99 21.90
CA ARG A 546 -24.69 -17.25 21.58
C ARG A 546 -25.71 -17.09 20.44
N GLN A 547 -26.35 -15.94 20.31
CA GLN A 547 -27.41 -15.75 19.31
C GLN A 547 -26.81 -15.65 17.90
N ILE A 548 -25.87 -14.73 17.70
CA ILE A 548 -25.38 -14.35 16.37
C ILE A 548 -23.87 -14.58 16.16
N GLY A 549 -23.14 -14.98 17.21
CA GLY A 549 -21.74 -15.38 17.12
C GLY A 549 -20.79 -14.21 16.93
N ILE A 550 -19.54 -14.41 17.36
CA ILE A 550 -18.42 -13.50 17.13
C ILE A 550 -17.71 -13.96 15.85
N TYR A 551 -17.52 -13.05 14.91
CA TYR A 551 -16.83 -13.34 13.66
C TYR A 551 -15.37 -13.69 13.95
N ASN A 552 -14.98 -14.91 13.59
CA ASN A 552 -13.59 -15.33 13.56
C ASN A 552 -13.40 -16.25 12.33
N PRO A 553 -12.51 -15.92 11.38
CA PRO A 553 -12.35 -16.70 10.15
C PRO A 553 -11.92 -18.15 10.37
N LYS A 554 -11.34 -18.47 11.54
CA LYS A 554 -10.99 -19.84 11.94
C LYS A 554 -12.13 -20.57 12.66
N GLY A 555 -13.13 -19.85 13.14
CA GLY A 555 -14.14 -20.35 14.08
C GLY A 555 -13.54 -20.69 15.45
N GLN A 556 -14.35 -21.32 16.30
CA GLN A 556 -13.94 -21.74 17.63
C GLN A 556 -12.99 -22.96 17.59
N LEU A 557 -11.71 -22.78 17.92
CA LEU A 557 -10.69 -23.85 17.94
C LEU A 557 -10.41 -24.41 19.35
N TYR A 558 -11.09 -23.91 20.38
CA TYR A 558 -10.89 -24.27 21.77
C TYR A 558 -12.23 -24.37 22.51
N THR A 559 -12.24 -25.00 23.68
CA THR A 559 -13.43 -25.03 24.56
C THR A 559 -13.46 -23.75 25.40
N PRO A 560 -14.50 -22.89 25.28
CA PRO A 560 -14.62 -21.69 26.11
C PRO A 560 -14.73 -22.03 27.60
N VAL A 561 -14.13 -21.21 28.45
CA VAL A 561 -14.18 -21.41 29.92
C VAL A 561 -15.61 -21.32 30.48
N ASP A 562 -16.47 -20.55 29.82
CA ASP A 562 -17.85 -20.30 30.20
C ASP A 562 -18.85 -21.17 29.43
N LYS A 563 -18.40 -22.26 28.78
CA LYS A 563 -19.25 -23.12 27.92
C LYS A 563 -20.52 -23.63 28.60
N ASP A 564 -20.50 -23.84 29.91
CA ASP A 564 -21.65 -24.32 30.68
C ASP A 564 -22.62 -23.19 31.08
N GLN A 565 -22.28 -21.93 30.80
CA GLN A 565 -23.16 -20.78 31.02
C GLN A 565 -24.14 -20.60 29.86
N VAL A 566 -25.32 -20.04 30.16
CA VAL A 566 -26.37 -19.81 29.14
C VAL A 566 -25.89 -18.90 28.02
N MET A 567 -25.02 -17.92 28.33
CA MET A 567 -24.49 -16.89 27.44
C MET A 567 -22.97 -17.05 27.25
N TYR A 568 -22.55 -18.23 26.84
CA TYR A 568 -21.13 -18.55 26.64
C TYR A 568 -20.52 -17.85 25.42
N TYR A 569 -19.21 -17.67 25.46
CA TYR A 569 -18.43 -17.08 24.37
C TYR A 569 -18.40 -18.00 23.14
N ARG A 570 -18.86 -17.51 21.98
CA ARG A 570 -18.97 -18.33 20.75
C ARG A 570 -18.37 -17.63 19.54
N GLU A 571 -17.28 -18.17 19.04
CA GLU A 571 -16.67 -17.78 17.77
C GLU A 571 -17.20 -18.62 16.60
N ASP A 572 -17.51 -17.98 15.48
CA ASP A 572 -18.02 -18.63 14.27
C ASP A 572 -17.43 -17.97 13.01
N LYS A 573 -17.20 -18.77 11.97
CA LYS A 573 -16.72 -18.30 10.66
C LYS A 573 -17.70 -17.34 10.00
N ALA A 574 -18.99 -17.51 10.25
CA ALA A 574 -20.08 -16.64 9.83
C ALA A 574 -20.68 -15.87 11.02
N GLY A 575 -19.92 -15.67 12.11
CA GLY A 575 -20.34 -14.83 13.22
C GLY A 575 -20.63 -13.40 12.77
N GLN A 576 -21.57 -12.74 13.45
CA GLN A 576 -22.06 -11.42 13.06
C GLN A 576 -21.47 -10.27 13.88
N ILE A 577 -21.03 -10.54 15.11
CA ILE A 577 -20.40 -9.54 15.96
C ILE A 577 -18.94 -9.36 15.51
N LEU A 578 -18.51 -8.12 15.35
CA LEU A 578 -17.09 -7.79 15.24
C LEU A 578 -16.57 -7.42 16.63
N GLN A 579 -15.69 -8.25 17.18
CA GLN A 579 -15.01 -8.00 18.45
C GLN A 579 -13.56 -7.62 18.15
N GLU A 580 -13.21 -6.34 18.35
CA GLU A 580 -11.89 -5.81 18.01
C GLU A 580 -10.88 -5.87 19.17
N GLY A 581 -11.33 -6.28 20.38
CA GLY A 581 -10.53 -6.21 21.59
C GLY A 581 -10.29 -4.77 22.03
N ILE A 582 -9.21 -4.52 22.78
CA ILE A 582 -8.87 -3.18 23.27
C ILE A 582 -8.24 -2.36 22.12
N ASN A 583 -9.07 -1.93 21.18
CA ASN A 583 -8.64 -1.22 19.99
C ASN A 583 -9.76 -0.33 19.43
N GLU A 584 -9.92 0.87 19.99
CA GLU A 584 -10.98 1.78 19.55
C GLU A 584 -10.78 2.25 18.10
N ALA A 585 -9.53 2.51 17.69
CA ALA A 585 -9.22 2.91 16.32
C ALA A 585 -9.57 1.80 15.31
N GLY A 586 -9.35 0.54 15.69
CA GLY A 586 -9.82 -0.62 14.96
C GLY A 586 -11.34 -0.75 14.91
N GLY A 587 -12.01 -0.55 16.05
CA GLY A 587 -13.47 -0.50 16.16
C GLY A 587 -14.08 0.53 15.22
N MET A 588 -13.53 1.74 15.19
CA MET A 588 -13.94 2.80 14.28
C MET A 588 -13.64 2.46 12.83
N ALA A 589 -12.49 1.87 12.51
CA ALA A 589 -12.16 1.46 11.15
C ALA A 589 -13.12 0.37 10.62
N SER A 590 -13.47 -0.63 11.44
CA SER A 590 -14.53 -1.60 11.16
C SER A 590 -15.89 -0.91 10.95
N TRP A 591 -16.23 0.06 11.80
CA TRP A 591 -17.46 0.84 11.68
C TRP A 591 -17.51 1.62 10.37
N ILE A 592 -16.43 2.29 9.97
CA ILE A 592 -16.34 3.04 8.71
C ILE A 592 -16.50 2.09 7.51
N ALA A 593 -15.81 0.93 7.52
CA ALA A 593 -15.90 -0.05 6.44
C ALA A 593 -17.35 -0.57 6.27
N ALA A 594 -18.04 -0.83 7.37
CA ALA A 594 -19.45 -1.21 7.36
C ALA A 594 -20.36 -0.04 6.93
N ALA A 595 -20.20 1.14 7.52
CA ALA A 595 -21.04 2.32 7.30
C ALA A 595 -20.94 2.86 5.87
N THR A 596 -19.84 2.56 5.16
CA THR A 596 -19.63 2.96 3.76
C THR A 596 -19.84 1.83 2.76
N SER A 597 -20.16 0.61 3.22
CA SER A 597 -20.39 -0.56 2.36
C SER A 597 -21.50 -0.35 1.33
N TYR A 598 -22.51 0.48 1.65
CA TYR A 598 -23.58 0.84 0.71
C TYR A 598 -23.04 1.47 -0.58
N SER A 599 -21.89 2.14 -0.51
CA SER A 599 -21.21 2.77 -1.63
C SER A 599 -20.16 1.83 -2.22
N THR A 600 -19.23 1.36 -1.38
CA THR A 600 -18.03 0.61 -1.75
C THR A 600 -18.35 -0.78 -2.30
N ASN A 601 -19.42 -1.40 -1.82
CA ASN A 601 -19.78 -2.79 -2.15
C ASN A 601 -21.16 -2.89 -2.79
N ASN A 602 -21.88 -1.77 -2.95
CA ASN A 602 -23.31 -1.77 -3.31
C ASN A 602 -24.12 -2.70 -2.38
N ARG A 603 -23.73 -2.75 -1.10
CA ARG A 603 -24.36 -3.57 -0.05
C ARG A 603 -24.57 -2.75 1.20
N VAL A 604 -25.84 -2.50 1.54
CA VAL A 604 -26.21 -1.75 2.74
C VAL A 604 -25.90 -2.61 3.97
N MET A 605 -25.10 -2.05 4.87
CA MET A 605 -24.73 -2.61 6.16
C MET A 605 -24.98 -1.55 7.24
N ILE A 606 -25.45 -1.96 8.41
CA ILE A 606 -25.93 -1.05 9.47
C ILE A 606 -25.10 -1.30 10.73
N PRO A 607 -23.95 -0.62 10.89
CA PRO A 607 -23.08 -0.86 12.03
C PRO A 607 -23.55 -0.13 13.29
N PHE A 608 -23.44 -0.83 14.42
CA PHE A 608 -23.63 -0.28 15.75
C PHE A 608 -22.37 -0.53 16.57
N TYR A 609 -21.56 0.51 16.74
CA TYR A 609 -20.32 0.45 17.51
C TYR A 609 -20.58 1.02 18.91
N VAL A 610 -20.41 0.18 19.94
CA VAL A 610 -20.54 0.58 21.34
C VAL A 610 -19.20 0.46 22.06
N TYR A 611 -18.91 1.48 22.86
CA TYR A 611 -17.64 1.67 23.56
C TYR A 611 -17.85 2.71 24.67
N TYR A 612 -16.88 2.85 25.57
CA TYR A 612 -16.90 3.92 26.56
C TYR A 612 -16.82 5.28 25.87
N SER A 613 -17.83 6.13 26.02
CA SER A 613 -17.97 7.39 25.27
C SER A 613 -16.73 8.30 25.31
N MET A 614 -15.97 8.28 26.41
CA MET A 614 -14.71 9.00 26.57
C MET A 614 -13.68 8.62 25.50
N PHE A 615 -13.66 7.37 25.04
CA PHE A 615 -12.75 6.87 24.01
C PHE A 615 -13.34 6.92 22.59
N GLY A 616 -14.38 7.75 22.40
CA GLY A 616 -14.90 8.13 21.08
C GLY A 616 -14.13 9.29 20.49
N PHE A 617 -14.81 10.40 20.21
CA PHE A 617 -14.24 11.59 19.56
C PHE A 617 -12.95 12.15 20.17
N GLN A 618 -12.67 11.88 21.46
CA GLN A 618 -11.41 12.30 22.07
C GLN A 618 -10.23 11.43 21.66
N ARG A 619 -10.46 10.15 21.34
CA ARG A 619 -9.43 9.18 20.98
C ARG A 619 -9.37 8.91 19.47
N ILE A 620 -10.51 8.95 18.78
CA ILE A 620 -10.69 8.49 17.38
C ILE A 620 -11.61 9.40 16.57
#